data_AF-A0A7C7QUR0-F1
#
_entry.id   AF-A0A7C7QUR0-F1
#
_cell.length_a   1.000
_cell.length_b   1.000
_cell.length_c   1.000
_cell.angle_alpha   90.00
_cell.angle_beta   90.00
_cell.angle_gamma   90.00
#
_symmetry.space_group_name_H-M   'P 1'
#
loop_
_entity.id
_entity.type
_entity.pdbx_description
1 polymer ?
#
loop_
_entity_poly.entity_id
_entity_poly.type
_entity_poly.pdbx_seq_one_letter_code
_entity_poly.pdbx_strand_id
1 'polypeptide(L)' 'MNLPFKQHLIDPEICIRCHSCEMACTANAIEHDDTNVVVNADLCNYCMDCIPVCPTGSIDEWRVVAEPYSLEAQYGFEE' A
#
# COMPACT_ATOMS: atom_id res chain seq x y z
N MET A 1 14.98 -18.63 -8.67
CA MET A 1 13.67 -18.33 -9.27
C MET A 1 12.89 -17.58 -8.21
N ASN A 2 12.59 -16.30 -8.43
CA ASN A 2 11.72 -15.55 -7.54
C ASN A 2 10.29 -16.09 -7.74
N LEU A 3 9.64 -16.47 -6.65
CA LEU A 3 8.24 -16.87 -6.68
C LEU A 3 7.38 -15.61 -6.93
N PRO A 4 6.28 -15.71 -7.69
CA PRO A 4 5.38 -14.57 -7.87
C PRO A 4 4.86 -14.10 -6.50
N PHE A 5 5.02 -12.81 -6.23
CA PHE A 5 4.63 -12.18 -4.98
C PHE A 5 3.36 -11.36 -5.19
N LYS A 6 2.33 -11.59 -4.37
CA LYS A 6 1.12 -10.79 -4.39
C LYS A 6 1.29 -9.63 -3.40
N GLN A 7 1.60 -8.46 -3.93
CA GLN A 7 1.82 -7.25 -3.14
C GLN A 7 0.51 -6.48 -2.96
N HIS A 8 0.28 -6.04 -1.72
CA HIS A 8 -0.75 -5.05 -1.39
C HIS A 8 -0.21 -3.66 -1.64
N LEU A 9 -0.96 -2.83 -2.36
CA LEU A 9 -0.56 -1.48 -2.75
C LEU A 9 -1.72 -0.51 -2.51
N ILE A 10 -1.43 0.77 -2.68
CA ILE A 10 -2.43 1.83 -2.67
C ILE A 10 -2.42 2.48 -4.05
N ASP A 11 -3.58 2.60 -4.65
CA ASP A 11 -3.77 3.30 -5.92
C ASP A 11 -3.73 4.82 -5.70
N PRO A 12 -2.71 5.53 -6.22
CA PRO A 12 -2.59 6.98 -6.06
C PRO A 12 -3.67 7.75 -6.83
N GLU A 13 -4.27 7.19 -7.90
CA GLU A 13 -5.33 7.83 -8.68
C GLU A 13 -6.60 8.04 -7.84
N ILE A 14 -6.85 7.14 -6.88
CA ILE A 14 -8.07 7.11 -6.07
C ILE A 14 -7.79 7.55 -4.62
N CYS A 15 -6.53 7.52 -4.18
CA CYS A 15 -6.16 7.84 -2.81
C CYS A 15 -6.31 9.34 -2.52
N ILE A 16 -7.21 9.68 -1.60
CA ILE A 16 -7.40 11.06 -1.12
C ILE A 16 -6.45 11.45 0.01
N ARG A 17 -5.42 10.64 0.30
CA ARG A 17 -4.39 10.89 1.33
C ARG A 17 -4.99 11.28 2.69
N CYS A 18 -5.98 10.51 3.14
CA CYS A 18 -6.61 10.73 4.44
C CYS A 18 -5.87 10.07 5.61
N HIS A 19 -4.87 9.22 5.32
CA HIS A 19 -4.03 8.50 6.29
C HIS A 19 -4.79 7.56 7.26
N SER A 20 -6.07 7.27 7.02
CA SER A 20 -6.85 6.35 7.86
C SER A 20 -6.29 4.93 7.88
N CYS A 21 -5.80 4.45 6.73
CA CYS A 21 -5.19 3.12 6.61
C CYS A 21 -3.91 2.99 7.42
N GLU A 22 -3.08 4.02 7.46
CA GLU A 22 -1.87 4.09 8.25
C GLU A 22 -2.16 3.99 9.74
N MET A 23 -3.12 4.78 10.25
CA MET A 23 -3.56 4.70 11.64
C MET A 23 -4.14 3.33 12.02
N ALA A 24 -4.75 2.62 11.07
CA ALA A 24 -5.28 1.28 11.29
C ALA A 24 -4.22 0.18 11.23
N CYS A 25 -3.05 0.44 10.62
CA CYS A 25 -2.04 -0.57 10.39
C CYS A 25 -1.25 -0.91 11.67
N THR A 26 -1.63 -1.98 12.35
CA THR A 26 -0.95 -2.45 13.57
C THR A 26 0.49 -2.95 13.33
N ALA A 27 0.82 -3.32 12.10
CA ALA A 27 2.16 -3.72 11.69
C ALA A 27 3.10 -2.54 11.39
N ASN A 28 2.58 -1.30 11.36
CA ASN A 28 3.31 -0.12 10.88
C ASN A 28 3.90 -0.33 9.46
N ALA A 29 3.16 -1.05 8.62
CA ALA A 29 3.55 -1.36 7.25
C ALA A 29 3.09 -0.31 6.23
N ILE A 30 2.37 0.72 6.68
CA ILE A 30 1.87 1.79 5.83
C ILE A 30 2.50 3.09 6.32
N GLU A 31 3.02 3.87 5.39
CA GLU A 31 3.66 5.16 5.64
C GLU A 31 3.31 6.11 4.49
N HIS A 32 3.59 7.41 4.67
CA HIS A 32 3.31 8.41 3.65
C HIS A 32 4.44 9.43 3.53
N ASP A 33 4.53 10.03 2.36
CA ASP A 33 5.24 11.29 2.13
C ASP A 33 4.24 12.40 1.72
N ASP A 34 4.74 13.51 1.17
CA ASP A 34 3.91 14.63 0.73
C ASP A 34 2.98 14.28 -0.46
N THR A 35 3.24 13.17 -1.16
CA THR A 35 2.62 12.82 -2.44
C THR A 35 1.82 11.52 -2.39
N ASN A 36 2.27 10.52 -1.65
CA ASN A 36 1.72 9.17 -1.72
C ASN A 36 1.67 8.51 -0.34
N VAL A 37 0.70 7.61 -0.19
CA VAL A 37 0.62 6.66 0.92
C VAL A 37 1.04 5.31 0.36
N VAL A 38 2.01 4.65 0.96
CA VAL A 38 2.68 3.46 0.41
C VAL A 38 2.65 2.30 1.40
N VAL A 39 2.86 1.08 0.89
CA VAL A 39 2.85 -0.16 1.69
C VAL A 39 4.22 -0.82 1.66
N ASN A 40 4.83 -0.97 2.82
CA ASN A 40 6.03 -1.76 3.02
C ASN A 40 5.70 -3.26 2.97
N ALA A 41 6.09 -3.91 1.87
CA ALA A 41 5.85 -5.33 1.64
C ALA A 41 6.56 -6.26 2.64
N ASP A 42 7.66 -5.81 3.27
CA ASP A 42 8.40 -6.62 4.25
C ASP A 42 7.71 -6.64 5.62
N LEU A 43 6.92 -5.60 5.92
CA LEU A 43 6.18 -5.46 7.18
C LEU A 43 4.72 -5.89 7.07
N CYS A 44 4.14 -5.81 5.87
CA CYS A 44 2.75 -6.17 5.63
C CYS A 44 2.52 -7.67 5.93
N ASN A 45 1.62 -7.95 6.88
CA ASN A 45 1.28 -9.32 7.29
C ASN A 45 -0.08 -9.79 6.76
N TYR A 46 -0.69 -9.04 5.83
CA TYR A 46 -1.97 -9.35 5.21
C TYR A 46 -3.15 -9.49 6.18
N CYS A 47 -3.18 -8.72 7.27
CA CYS A 47 -4.31 -8.73 8.21
C CYS A 47 -5.60 -8.09 7.66
N MET A 48 -5.48 -7.22 6.64
CA MET A 48 -6.59 -6.55 5.95
C MET A 48 -7.34 -5.47 6.77
N ASP A 49 -6.83 -5.08 7.94
CA ASP A 49 -7.46 -4.07 8.81
C ASP A 49 -7.56 -2.68 8.15
N CYS A 50 -6.70 -2.40 7.17
CA CYS A 50 -6.65 -1.15 6.43
C CYS A 50 -7.75 -0.99 5.36
N ILE A 51 -8.34 -2.09 4.88
CA ILE A 51 -9.38 -2.07 3.84
C ILE A 51 -10.68 -1.42 4.32
N PRO A 52 -11.31 -1.85 5.44
CA PRO A 52 -12.60 -1.31 5.85
C PRO A 52 -12.56 0.17 6.26
N VAL A 53 -11.38 0.73 6.56
CA VAL A 53 -11.22 2.14 6.95
C VAL A 53 -10.96 3.07 5.76
N CYS A 54 -10.72 2.54 4.56
CA CYS A 54 -10.46 3.35 3.37
C CYS A 54 -11.79 3.82 2.74
N PRO A 55 -12.09 5.13 2.73
CA PRO A 55 -13.38 5.62 2.24
C PRO A 55 -13.52 5.57 0.72
N THR A 56 -12.41 5.54 -0.02
CA THR A 56 -12.40 5.52 -1.48
C THR A 56 -12.14 4.14 -2.06
N GLY A 57 -11.69 3.18 -1.24
CA GLY A 57 -11.28 1.85 -1.68
C GLY A 57 -9.92 1.80 -2.37
N SER A 58 -9.15 2.90 -2.42
CA SER A 58 -7.84 2.95 -3.09
C SER A 58 -6.82 1.93 -2.59
N ILE A 59 -6.98 1.45 -1.35
CA ILE A 59 -6.09 0.45 -0.76
C ILE A 59 -6.42 -0.97 -1.18
N ASP A 60 -7.59 -1.28 -1.75
CA ASP A 60 -7.90 -2.63 -2.23
C ASP A 60 -7.25 -2.91 -3.60
N GLU A 61 -5.99 -2.53 -3.73
CA GLU A 61 -5.16 -2.68 -4.92
C GLU A 61 -4.12 -3.78 -4.69
N TRP A 62 -4.08 -4.74 -5.61
CA TRP A 62 -3.24 -5.93 -5.50
C TRP A 62 -2.56 -6.23 -6.82
N ARG A 63 -1.23 -6.35 -6.80
CA ARG A 63 -0.44 -6.68 -7.99
C ARG A 63 0.38 -7.95 -7.77
N VAL A 64 0.41 -8.81 -8.78
CA VAL A 64 1.31 -9.97 -8.81
C VAL A 64 2.59 -9.56 -9.51
N VAL A 65 3.69 -9.52 -8.76
CA VAL A 65 4.99 -9.03 -9.22
C VAL A 65 6.06 -10.09 -9.05
N ALA A 66 7.12 -10.00 -9.85
CA ALA A 66 8.29 -10.87 -9.70
C ALA A 66 9.16 -10.45 -8.50
N GLU A 67 9.18 -9.14 -8.22
CA GLU A 67 9.91 -8.51 -7.12
C GLU A 67 9.01 -7.42 -6.51
N PRO A 68 8.89 -7.34 -5.17
CA PRO A 68 8.09 -6.31 -4.53
C PRO A 68 8.58 -4.90 -4.87
N TYR A 69 7.66 -3.98 -5.11
CA TYR A 69 7.98 -2.56 -5.25
C TYR A 69 8.55 -2.03 -3.93
N SER A 70 9.71 -1.37 -4.00
CA SER A 70 10.26 -0.63 -2.87
C SER A 70 9.37 0.57 -2.52
N LEU A 71 9.57 1.13 -1.32
CA LEU A 71 8.91 2.36 -0.91
C LEU A 71 9.18 3.51 -1.90
N GLU A 72 10.45 3.67 -2.29
CA GLU A 72 10.88 4.68 -3.27
C GLU A 72 10.16 4.56 -4.60
N ALA A 73 9.93 3.32 -5.09
CA ALA A 73 9.19 3.10 -6.33
C ALA A 73 7.71 3.51 -6.19
N GLN A 74 7.10 3.18 -5.04
CA GLN A 74 5.70 3.49 -4.77
C GLN A 74 5.47 5.01 -4.60
N TYR A 75 6.41 5.74 -4.00
CA TYR A 75 6.33 7.20 -3.92
C TYR A 75 6.32 7.87 -5.30
N GLY A 76 6.88 7.22 -6.32
CA GLY A 76 6.84 7.66 -7.71
C GLY A 76 5.63 7.17 -8.50
N PHE A 77 4.62 6.54 -7.89
CA PHE A 77 3.39 6.20 -8.60
C PHE A 77 2.58 7.48 -8.82
N GLU A 78 2.38 7.84 -10.09
CA GLU A 78 1.61 9.01 -10.51
C GLU A 78 0.19 8.60 -10.92
N GLU A 79 -0.71 9.60 -10.99
CA GLU A 79 -2.01 9.52 -11.68
C GLU A 79 -1.82 9.19 -13.17
#